data_AF-A0A158GH31-F1
#
_entry.id   AF-A0A158GH31-F1
#
_cell.length_a   1.000
_cell.length_b   1.000
_cell.length_c   1.000
_cell.angle_alpha   90.00
_cell.angle_beta   90.00
_cell.angle_gamma   90.00
#
_symmetry.space_group_name_H-M   'P 1'
#
loop_
_entity.id
_entity.type
_entity.pdbx_description
1 polymer ?
#
loop_
_entity_poly.entity_id
_entity_poly.type
_entity_poly.pdbx_seq_one_letter_code
_entity_poly.pdbx_strand_id
1 'polypeptide(L)'
;MTRFRTGIFALLLGMLLSACGGSDGDIGAQDKATSKGYALSTVVWKRMPIGVCWDMSNADFALYATQRDWSRLAVEASWSAHSGASFTGWQQCTNDPNYYGIRISIEDNATNGPHTQGLGTMLNNVVGGMVLNFTFRNWSTSCVGREAYCIRNVAAHEFGHALGFAHEQNRPDTPSTCSEPAQGTYGDMMIGAWDLASIMNYCNPDWNGNGQLSATDVVMAQMFYGPPPSVQAVTQTAP
;
A
#
# COMPACT_ATOMS: atom_id res chain seq x y z
N MET A 1 -29.21 -79.02 14.00
CA MET A 1 -29.92 -79.97 13.12
C MET A 1 -30.78 -79.16 12.17
N THR A 2 -30.71 -79.48 10.86
CA THR A 2 -31.56 -79.00 9.73
C THR A 2 -31.56 -77.49 9.42
N ARG A 3 -31.38 -76.97 8.20
CA ARG A 3 -31.18 -77.52 6.84
C ARG A 3 -30.61 -76.41 5.93
N PHE A 4 -29.73 -76.81 5.02
CA PHE A 4 -29.23 -76.06 3.85
C PHE A 4 -30.34 -75.66 2.86
N ARG A 5 -30.15 -74.55 2.14
CA ARG A 5 -30.49 -74.27 0.72
C ARG A 5 -29.74 -72.99 0.29
N THR A 6 -28.50 -73.06 -0.20
CA THR A 6 -28.06 -73.07 -1.63
C THR A 6 -28.84 -72.16 -2.59
N GLY A 7 -28.12 -71.25 -3.25
CA GLY A 7 -28.57 -70.51 -4.43
C GLY A 7 -27.60 -69.40 -4.86
N ILE A 8 -26.53 -69.77 -5.58
CA ILE A 8 -25.65 -68.85 -6.33
C ILE A 8 -26.31 -68.57 -7.69
N PHE A 9 -26.43 -67.31 -8.10
CA PHE A 9 -26.42 -66.94 -9.51
C PHE A 9 -25.75 -65.58 -9.68
N ALA A 10 -24.77 -65.56 -10.57
CA ALA A 10 -23.94 -64.43 -10.93
C ALA A 10 -24.36 -63.86 -12.30
N LEU A 11 -23.93 -62.60 -12.52
CA LEU A 11 -23.88 -61.85 -13.79
C LEU A 11 -25.22 -61.50 -14.46
N LEU A 12 -25.46 -60.20 -14.66
CA LEU A 12 -25.21 -59.55 -15.95
C LEU A 12 -25.38 -58.02 -15.86
N LEU A 13 -24.47 -57.37 -16.56
CA LEU A 13 -24.31 -55.95 -16.78
C LEU A 13 -25.44 -55.44 -17.69
N GLY A 14 -26.06 -54.31 -17.35
CA GLY A 14 -27.08 -53.67 -18.20
C GLY A 14 -27.24 -52.20 -17.82
N MET A 15 -26.51 -51.32 -18.50
CA MET A 15 -26.65 -49.87 -18.40
C MET A 15 -28.03 -49.45 -18.91
N LEU A 16 -28.79 -48.75 -18.08
CA LEU A 16 -29.91 -47.91 -18.51
C LEU A 16 -29.66 -46.50 -17.98
N LEU A 17 -29.48 -45.58 -18.93
CA LEU A 17 -29.41 -44.14 -18.72
C LEU A 17 -30.77 -43.64 -18.23
N SER A 18 -30.79 -43.07 -17.02
CA SER A 18 -31.83 -42.14 -16.59
C SER A 18 -31.15 -40.86 -16.12
N ALA A 19 -31.37 -39.80 -16.87
CA ALA A 19 -31.08 -38.43 -16.47
C ALA A 19 -32.12 -37.98 -15.42
N CYS A 20 -31.66 -37.17 -14.44
CA CYS A 20 -32.32 -36.04 -13.76
C CYS A 20 -31.95 -35.94 -12.27
N GLY A 21 -31.56 -34.73 -11.86
CA GLY A 21 -31.36 -34.29 -10.47
C GLY A 21 -29.91 -34.50 -9.98
N GLY A 22 -29.11 -33.50 -9.63
CA GLY A 22 -29.43 -32.18 -9.09
C GLY A 22 -28.66 -32.05 -7.78
N SER A 23 -27.59 -31.25 -7.80
CA SER A 23 -26.83 -30.64 -6.69
C SER A 23 -26.32 -31.54 -5.56
N ASP A 24 -25.00 -31.52 -5.32
CA ASP A 24 -24.48 -30.79 -4.16
C ASP A 24 -22.95 -30.72 -4.16
N GLY A 25 -22.49 -29.46 -4.19
CA GLY A 25 -21.41 -28.99 -3.33
C GLY A 25 -20.02 -29.52 -3.61
N ASP A 26 -19.38 -29.01 -4.68
CA ASP A 26 -17.93 -28.94 -4.73
C ASP A 26 -17.47 -27.91 -3.68
N ILE A 27 -16.97 -28.41 -2.54
CA ILE A 27 -16.51 -27.58 -1.42
C ILE A 27 -15.03 -27.32 -1.60
N GLY A 28 -14.70 -26.05 -1.84
CA GLY A 28 -13.36 -25.51 -1.57
C GLY A 28 -12.57 -25.13 -2.81
N ALA A 29 -13.14 -24.29 -3.68
CA ALA A 29 -12.33 -23.37 -4.45
C ALA A 29 -11.47 -22.58 -3.46
N GLN A 30 -10.16 -22.79 -3.51
CA GLN A 30 -9.19 -21.92 -2.89
C GLN A 30 -9.44 -20.51 -3.42
N ASP A 31 -10.01 -19.65 -2.58
CA ASP A 31 -10.08 -18.21 -2.83
C ASP A 31 -8.64 -17.70 -2.97
N LYS A 32 -8.19 -17.66 -4.22
CA LYS A 32 -7.00 -16.92 -4.62
C LYS A 32 -7.31 -15.48 -4.24
N ALA A 33 -6.74 -15.01 -3.14
CA ALA A 33 -6.91 -13.66 -2.61
C ALA A 33 -6.90 -12.66 -3.77
N THR A 34 -8.06 -12.09 -4.07
CA THR A 34 -8.23 -11.10 -5.13
C THR A 34 -7.53 -9.84 -4.65
N SER A 35 -6.27 -9.66 -5.04
CA SER A 35 -5.43 -8.52 -4.70
C SER A 35 -6.07 -7.23 -5.19
N LYS A 36 -6.07 -6.16 -4.38
CA LYS A 36 -6.86 -4.92 -4.59
C LYS A 36 -5.97 -3.65 -4.78
N GLY A 37 -6.50 -2.42 -4.90
CA GLY A 37 -5.75 -1.13 -4.93
C GLY A 37 -5.93 -0.24 -6.19
N TYR A 38 -5.60 1.06 -6.13
CA TYR A 38 -5.75 2.00 -7.26
C TYR A 38 -4.44 2.72 -7.62
N ALA A 39 -3.84 2.35 -8.75
CA ALA A 39 -2.55 2.90 -9.19
C ALA A 39 -2.67 3.72 -10.47
N LEU A 40 -1.77 4.69 -10.64
CA LEU A 40 -1.48 5.32 -11.93
C LEU A 40 -0.24 4.63 -12.53
N SER A 41 -0.48 3.65 -13.40
CA SER A 41 0.52 2.72 -13.93
C SER A 41 1.64 3.39 -14.75
N THR A 42 1.37 4.60 -15.26
CA THR A 42 2.28 5.36 -16.11
C THR A 42 3.36 6.16 -15.36
N VAL A 43 3.22 6.34 -14.04
CA VAL A 43 4.12 7.18 -13.22
C VAL A 43 4.99 6.37 -12.26
N VAL A 44 5.17 5.08 -12.51
CA VAL A 44 5.94 4.17 -11.64
C VAL A 44 7.45 4.44 -11.79
N TRP A 45 8.17 4.55 -10.67
CA TRP A 45 9.62 4.75 -10.67
C TRP A 45 10.34 3.56 -11.29
N LYS A 46 11.29 3.84 -12.18
CA LYS A 46 12.02 2.81 -12.95
C LYS A 46 13.40 2.49 -12.39
N ARG A 47 13.91 3.28 -11.45
CA ARG A 47 15.22 3.08 -10.83
C ARG A 47 15.08 3.15 -9.32
N MET A 48 15.79 2.24 -8.65
CA MET A 48 15.88 2.16 -7.19
C MET A 48 17.34 2.29 -6.75
N PRO A 49 17.63 2.84 -5.56
CA PRO A 49 16.66 3.49 -4.66
C PRO A 49 16.15 4.84 -5.21
N ILE A 50 14.94 5.23 -4.83
CA ILE A 50 14.39 6.57 -5.08
C ILE A 50 15.05 7.54 -4.10
N GLY A 51 15.60 8.66 -4.60
CA GLY A 51 16.14 9.69 -3.72
C GLY A 51 15.03 10.35 -2.88
N VAL A 52 15.33 10.67 -1.64
CA VAL A 52 14.50 11.51 -0.76
C VAL A 52 15.39 12.59 -0.15
N CYS A 53 14.92 13.83 -0.15
CA CYS A 53 15.62 14.92 0.53
C CYS A 53 14.65 15.91 1.16
N TRP A 54 15.14 16.66 2.14
CA TRP A 54 14.39 17.63 2.91
C TRP A 54 14.65 19.05 2.42
N ASP A 55 13.63 19.68 1.86
CA ASP A 55 13.68 21.03 1.31
C ASP A 55 13.27 22.04 2.38
N MET A 56 14.24 22.36 3.25
CA MET A 56 14.06 23.17 4.45
C MET A 56 15.35 23.91 4.83
N SER A 57 15.22 24.93 5.68
CA SER A 57 16.38 25.68 6.18
C SER A 57 17.29 24.81 7.05
N ASN A 58 18.56 25.22 7.21
CA ASN A 58 19.49 24.52 8.12
C ASN A 58 18.99 24.48 9.56
N ALA A 59 18.27 25.54 9.99
CA ALA A 59 17.70 25.62 11.33
C ALA A 59 16.57 24.60 11.51
N ASP A 60 15.65 24.51 10.54
CA ASP A 60 14.54 23.53 10.58
C ASP A 60 15.07 22.09 10.44
N PHE A 61 16.09 21.89 9.62
CA PHE A 61 16.75 20.59 9.53
C PHE A 61 17.42 20.22 10.85
N ALA A 62 18.05 21.14 11.57
CA ALA A 62 18.54 20.81 12.91
C ALA A 62 17.39 20.53 13.88
N LEU A 63 16.33 21.35 13.84
CA LEU A 63 15.21 21.31 14.78
C LEU A 63 14.37 20.03 14.69
N TYR A 64 14.01 19.61 13.47
CA TYR A 64 13.04 18.53 13.25
C TYR A 64 13.67 17.15 13.07
N ALA A 65 14.86 16.91 13.63
CA ALA A 65 15.60 15.66 13.41
C ALA A 65 14.77 14.43 13.76
N THR A 66 14.10 14.47 14.91
CA THR A 66 13.23 13.40 15.40
C THR A 66 12.05 13.13 14.47
N GLN A 67 11.38 14.16 13.96
CA GLN A 67 10.21 14.04 13.09
C GLN A 67 10.58 13.49 11.70
N ARG A 68 11.74 13.92 11.17
CA ARG A 68 12.28 13.34 9.94
C ARG A 68 12.62 11.87 10.11
N ASP A 69 13.19 11.48 11.25
CA ASP A 69 13.46 10.08 11.55
C ASP A 69 12.18 9.25 11.69
N TRP A 70 11.13 9.78 12.34
CA TRP A 70 9.83 9.10 12.38
C TRP A 70 9.25 8.89 10.99
N SER A 71 9.36 9.89 10.11
CA SER A 71 8.90 9.80 8.72
C SER A 71 9.66 8.72 7.96
N ARG A 72 11.00 8.76 8.01
CA ARG A 72 11.87 7.77 7.37
C ARG A 72 11.57 6.34 7.84
N LEU A 73 11.50 6.14 9.16
CA LEU A 73 11.23 4.82 9.74
C LEU A 73 9.83 4.30 9.39
N ALA A 74 8.83 5.17 9.30
CA ALA A 74 7.49 4.76 8.88
C ALA A 74 7.47 4.26 7.42
N VAL A 75 8.19 4.95 6.52
CA VAL A 75 8.32 4.56 5.11
C VAL A 75 9.12 3.26 4.95
N GLU A 76 10.17 3.10 5.74
CA GLU A 76 10.96 1.86 5.78
C GLU A 76 10.10 0.68 6.28
N ALA A 77 9.36 0.86 7.37
CA ALA A 77 8.52 -0.18 7.98
C ALA A 77 7.26 -0.52 7.17
N SER A 78 6.81 0.37 6.28
CA SER A 78 5.67 0.15 5.39
C SER A 78 6.14 -0.31 4.01
N TRP A 79 6.43 0.62 3.11
CA TRP A 79 6.65 0.31 1.70
C TRP A 79 7.94 -0.48 1.46
N SER A 80 9.02 -0.15 2.15
CA SER A 80 10.33 -0.81 1.91
C SER A 80 10.38 -2.21 2.51
N ALA A 81 9.72 -2.44 3.64
CA ALA A 81 9.63 -3.76 4.26
C ALA A 81 8.73 -4.72 3.47
N HIS A 82 7.76 -4.20 2.73
CA HIS A 82 6.73 -4.98 2.06
C HIS A 82 6.81 -5.01 0.53
N SER A 83 7.77 -4.31 -0.09
CA SER A 83 8.01 -4.35 -1.54
C SER A 83 9.48 -4.12 -1.89
N GLY A 84 9.83 -4.19 -3.18
CA GLY A 84 11.15 -3.82 -3.70
C GLY A 84 11.38 -2.31 -3.80
N ALA A 85 10.39 -1.48 -3.43
CA ALA A 85 10.59 -0.04 -3.32
C ALA A 85 11.63 0.26 -2.22
N SER A 86 12.56 1.14 -2.52
CA SER A 86 13.60 1.55 -1.56
C SER A 86 13.93 3.02 -1.71
N PHE A 87 14.32 3.65 -0.61
CA PHE A 87 14.54 5.09 -0.52
C PHE A 87 15.93 5.40 0.06
N THR A 88 16.55 6.48 -0.40
CA THR A 88 17.88 6.91 0.05
C THR A 88 17.98 8.42 0.17
N GLY A 89 19.14 8.94 0.61
CA GLY A 89 19.39 10.36 0.77
C GLY A 89 19.03 10.84 2.17
N TRP A 90 17.76 11.10 2.43
CA TRP A 90 17.20 11.61 3.70
C TRP A 90 17.94 12.80 4.34
N GLN A 91 18.82 13.47 3.60
CA GLN A 91 19.54 14.69 3.99
C GLN A 91 18.80 15.92 3.46
N GLN A 92 19.27 17.12 3.80
CA GLN A 92 18.78 18.33 3.14
C GLN A 92 18.96 18.24 1.62
N CYS A 93 17.99 18.78 0.90
CA CYS A 93 18.11 18.89 -0.54
C CYS A 93 19.32 19.74 -0.94
N THR A 94 19.98 19.32 -2.00
CA THR A 94 21.01 20.12 -2.68
C THR A 94 20.39 20.76 -3.92
N ASN A 95 21.03 21.79 -4.47
CA ASN A 95 20.59 22.44 -5.70
C ASN A 95 21.01 21.64 -6.95
N ASP A 96 20.81 20.31 -6.94
CA ASP A 96 21.07 19.46 -8.10
C ASP A 96 19.90 19.52 -9.10
N PRO A 97 20.09 20.10 -10.30
CA PRO A 97 19.04 20.17 -11.31
C PRO A 97 18.65 18.78 -11.87
N ASN A 98 19.49 17.76 -11.68
CA ASN A 98 19.27 16.39 -12.14
C ASN A 98 18.93 15.42 -11.00
N TYR A 99 18.58 15.95 -9.82
CA TYR A 99 18.19 15.13 -8.69
C TYR A 99 17.08 14.14 -9.09
N TYR A 100 17.27 12.87 -8.75
CA TYR A 100 16.31 11.82 -9.05
C TYR A 100 15.61 11.38 -7.77
N GLY A 101 14.42 11.90 -7.53
CA GLY A 101 13.70 11.58 -6.30
C GLY A 101 12.70 12.64 -5.84
N ILE A 102 12.27 12.45 -4.61
CA ILE A 102 11.23 13.20 -3.92
C ILE A 102 11.88 14.29 -3.07
N ARG A 103 11.35 15.51 -3.12
CA ARG A 103 11.74 16.64 -2.26
C ARG A 103 10.60 16.94 -1.30
N ILE A 104 10.88 16.89 0.00
CA ILE A 104 9.89 17.04 1.06
C ILE A 104 10.04 18.40 1.74
N SER A 105 8.98 19.21 1.73
CA SER A 105 8.87 20.44 2.52
C SER A 105 8.00 20.21 3.75
N ILE A 106 8.15 21.08 4.76
CA ILE A 106 7.34 21.05 5.98
C ILE A 106 6.49 22.30 6.06
N GLU A 107 5.19 22.14 6.27
CA GLU A 107 4.24 23.23 6.41
C GLU A 107 3.21 22.92 7.51
N ASP A 108 2.84 23.95 8.27
CA ASP A 108 1.71 23.89 9.22
C ASP A 108 0.71 24.99 8.90
N ASN A 109 -0.23 24.66 8.02
CA ASN A 109 -1.18 25.57 7.41
C ASN A 109 -2.61 25.13 7.77
N ALA A 110 -3.48 26.07 8.16
CA ALA A 110 -4.84 25.74 8.58
C ALA A 110 -5.73 25.16 7.46
N THR A 111 -5.39 25.42 6.21
CA THR A 111 -6.18 25.05 5.03
C THR A 111 -5.59 23.87 4.27
N ASN A 112 -4.27 23.77 4.23
CA ASN A 112 -3.56 22.74 3.47
C ASN A 112 -2.92 21.73 4.43
N GLY A 113 -3.45 20.50 4.43
CA GLY A 113 -2.84 19.37 5.11
C GLY A 113 -1.63 18.82 4.34
N PRO A 114 -1.00 17.75 4.86
CA PRO A 114 -0.02 16.96 4.12
C PRO A 114 -0.57 16.52 2.76
N HIS A 115 0.29 16.54 1.73
CA HIS A 115 -0.09 16.21 0.36
C HIS A 115 1.13 15.99 -0.54
N THR A 116 0.87 15.51 -1.74
CA THR A 116 1.83 15.44 -2.86
C THR A 116 1.31 16.22 -4.07
N GLN A 117 2.24 16.79 -4.86
CA GLN A 117 1.94 17.48 -6.12
C GLN A 117 1.81 16.50 -7.30
N GLY A 118 0.99 15.46 -7.12
CA GLY A 118 0.82 14.37 -8.10
C GLY A 118 1.32 13.03 -7.57
N LEU A 119 1.46 12.07 -8.48
CA LEU A 119 1.77 10.67 -8.14
C LEU A 119 3.09 10.21 -8.75
N GLY A 120 3.80 9.33 -8.05
CA GLY A 120 4.95 8.63 -8.62
C GLY A 120 6.04 9.58 -9.15
N THR A 121 6.52 9.31 -10.36
CA THR A 121 7.55 10.09 -11.06
C THR A 121 7.12 11.51 -11.41
N MET A 122 5.84 11.89 -11.25
CA MET A 122 5.44 13.30 -11.35
C MET A 122 6.13 14.16 -10.28
N LEU A 123 6.54 13.55 -9.16
CA LEU A 123 7.23 14.22 -8.06
C LEU A 123 8.74 14.37 -8.31
N ASN A 124 9.27 13.82 -9.40
CA ASN A 124 10.72 13.77 -9.63
C ASN A 124 11.33 15.18 -9.72
N ASN A 125 12.16 15.51 -8.73
CA ASN A 125 12.80 16.81 -8.54
C ASN A 125 11.84 18.01 -8.41
N VAL A 126 10.58 17.79 -8.04
CA VAL A 126 9.62 18.88 -7.81
C VAL A 126 9.89 19.50 -6.45
N VAL A 127 10.24 20.79 -6.43
CA VAL A 127 10.39 21.58 -5.19
C VAL A 127 9.07 21.57 -4.41
N GLY A 128 9.10 21.15 -3.15
CA GLY A 128 7.89 20.95 -2.36
C GLY A 128 6.93 19.92 -2.98
N GLY A 129 7.45 18.97 -3.76
CA GLY A 129 6.66 17.93 -4.42
C GLY A 129 5.90 17.05 -3.43
N MET A 130 6.42 16.90 -2.22
CA MET A 130 5.68 16.39 -1.06
C MET A 130 5.75 17.42 0.07
N VAL A 131 4.62 17.63 0.75
CA VAL A 131 4.51 18.50 1.92
C VAL A 131 4.02 17.67 3.10
N LEU A 132 4.74 17.71 4.21
CA LEU A 132 4.35 17.07 5.48
C LEU A 132 4.13 18.13 6.56
N ASN A 133 3.42 17.76 7.61
CA ASN A 133 3.23 18.60 8.79
C ASN A 133 3.86 17.92 10.02
N PHE A 134 4.68 18.65 10.76
CA PHE A 134 5.38 18.14 11.95
C PHE A 134 4.87 18.71 13.27
N THR A 135 4.01 19.74 13.21
CA THR A 135 3.58 20.48 14.40
C THR A 135 2.07 20.43 14.61
N PHE A 136 1.27 20.29 13.55
CA PHE A 136 -0.19 20.12 13.59
C PHE A 136 -0.93 21.19 14.40
N ARG A 137 -0.36 22.39 14.56
CA ARG A 137 -0.93 23.46 15.38
C ARG A 137 -2.12 24.11 14.67
N ASN A 138 -2.11 24.12 13.35
CA ASN A 138 -3.15 24.76 12.54
C ASN A 138 -4.04 23.75 11.83
N TRP A 139 -3.54 22.57 11.50
CA TRP A 139 -4.28 21.50 10.82
C TRP A 139 -4.23 20.18 11.58
N SER A 140 -5.37 19.51 11.69
CA SER A 140 -5.56 18.30 12.50
C SER A 140 -4.99 18.46 13.93
N THR A 141 -5.47 19.47 14.66
CA THR A 141 -4.97 19.83 16.00
C THR A 141 -5.11 18.72 17.04
N SER A 142 -5.91 17.69 16.77
CA SER A 142 -5.94 16.45 17.55
C SER A 142 -4.60 15.69 17.58
N CYS A 143 -3.67 16.02 16.69
CA CYS A 143 -2.32 15.48 16.62
C CYS A 143 -1.33 16.17 17.55
N VAL A 144 -1.66 17.33 18.12
CA VAL A 144 -0.82 18.01 19.11
C VAL A 144 -0.68 17.12 20.35
N GLY A 145 0.55 16.82 20.77
CA GLY A 145 0.88 15.85 21.82
C GLY A 145 0.88 14.39 21.37
N ARG A 146 0.59 14.11 20.10
CA ARG A 146 0.63 12.77 19.46
C ARG A 146 1.35 12.82 18.11
N GLU A 147 2.27 13.77 17.94
CA GLU A 147 2.93 14.05 16.66
C GLU A 147 3.62 12.81 16.11
N ALA A 148 4.24 12.01 16.99
CA ALA A 148 4.92 10.78 16.60
C ALA A 148 3.98 9.76 15.94
N TYR A 149 2.74 9.67 16.40
CA TYR A 149 1.73 8.81 15.76
C TYR A 149 1.33 9.42 14.42
N CYS A 150 0.95 10.70 14.40
CA CYS A 150 0.44 11.33 13.20
C CYS A 150 1.46 11.43 12.05
N ILE A 151 2.71 11.75 12.37
CA ILE A 151 3.79 11.84 11.38
C ILE A 151 4.03 10.49 10.72
N ARG A 152 4.01 9.39 11.48
CA ARG A 152 4.21 8.06 10.92
C ARG A 152 3.09 7.68 9.96
N ASN A 153 1.85 7.88 10.37
CA ASN A 153 0.67 7.55 9.57
C ASN A 153 0.59 8.38 8.28
N VAL A 154 0.83 9.69 8.40
CA VAL A 154 0.84 10.61 7.24
C VAL A 154 2.00 10.28 6.32
N ALA A 155 3.22 10.10 6.83
CA ALA A 155 4.37 9.80 5.98
C ALA A 155 4.18 8.50 5.19
N ALA A 156 3.65 7.44 5.83
CA ALA A 156 3.34 6.20 5.13
C ALA A 156 2.27 6.41 4.04
N HIS A 157 1.23 7.19 4.29
CA HIS A 157 0.22 7.54 3.27
C HIS A 157 0.79 8.34 2.10
N GLU A 158 1.49 9.44 2.36
CA GLU A 158 2.05 10.30 1.30
C GLU A 158 3.09 9.56 0.45
N PHE A 159 3.83 8.61 1.03
CA PHE A 159 4.72 7.76 0.26
C PHE A 159 4.00 6.73 -0.62
N GLY A 160 2.75 6.38 -0.31
CA GLY A 160 1.89 5.64 -1.23
C GLY A 160 1.61 6.45 -2.50
N HIS A 161 1.27 7.73 -2.35
CA HIS A 161 1.16 8.66 -3.48
C HIS A 161 2.49 8.80 -4.23
N ALA A 162 3.58 8.95 -3.50
CA ALA A 162 4.91 9.02 -4.10
C ALA A 162 5.30 7.74 -4.84
N LEU A 163 4.70 6.59 -4.55
CA LEU A 163 4.87 5.34 -5.29
C LEU A 163 3.89 5.16 -6.46
N GLY A 164 2.98 6.11 -6.68
CA GLY A 164 2.05 6.09 -7.81
C GLY A 164 0.63 5.67 -7.44
N PHE A 165 0.30 5.56 -6.16
CA PHE A 165 -1.01 5.07 -5.71
C PHE A 165 -1.96 6.22 -5.44
N ALA A 166 -3.12 6.19 -6.09
CA ALA A 166 -4.17 7.16 -5.88
C ALA A 166 -4.97 6.81 -4.62
N HIS A 167 -5.77 7.78 -4.17
CA HIS A 167 -6.74 7.54 -3.10
C HIS A 167 -7.71 6.42 -3.47
N GLU A 168 -8.00 5.52 -2.53
CA GLU A 168 -8.90 4.39 -2.75
C GLU A 168 -10.36 4.86 -2.94
N GLN A 169 -10.77 5.95 -2.28
CA GLN A 169 -12.10 6.55 -2.49
C GLN A 169 -12.28 7.17 -3.89
N ASN A 170 -11.20 7.42 -4.63
CA ASN A 170 -11.28 7.91 -6.02
C ASN A 170 -11.67 6.81 -7.01
N ARG A 171 -11.75 5.55 -6.58
CA ARG A 171 -12.10 4.46 -7.49
C ARG A 171 -13.54 4.59 -8.00
N PRO A 172 -13.81 4.24 -9.27
CA PRO A 172 -15.17 4.21 -9.80
C PRO A 172 -16.12 3.23 -9.10
N ASP A 173 -15.58 2.20 -8.43
CA ASP A 173 -16.34 1.18 -7.68
C ASP A 173 -16.41 1.45 -6.17
N THR A 174 -16.03 2.65 -5.71
CA THR A 174 -16.18 3.06 -4.30
C THR A 174 -17.63 2.91 -3.86
N PRO A 175 -17.92 2.13 -2.80
CA PRO A 175 -19.29 1.91 -2.34
C PRO A 175 -19.87 3.20 -1.76
N SER A 176 -21.19 3.36 -1.86
CA SER A 176 -21.90 4.53 -1.32
C SER A 176 -21.79 4.68 0.20
N THR A 177 -21.31 3.67 0.92
CA THR A 177 -20.99 3.74 2.35
C THR A 177 -19.75 4.57 2.64
N CYS A 178 -18.88 4.77 1.65
CA CYS A 178 -17.79 5.72 1.72
C CYS A 178 -18.25 7.07 1.17
N SER A 179 -18.46 8.03 2.07
CA SER A 179 -18.95 9.37 1.72
C SER A 179 -17.86 10.44 1.63
N GLU A 180 -16.60 10.06 1.83
CA GLU A 180 -15.47 10.98 1.69
C GLU A 180 -15.32 11.43 0.23
N PRO A 181 -15.12 12.73 -0.03
CA PRO A 181 -15.02 13.23 -1.39
C PRO A 181 -13.76 12.69 -2.07
N ALA A 182 -13.87 12.44 -3.37
CA ALA A 182 -12.70 12.16 -4.17
C ALA A 182 -11.77 13.38 -4.23
N GLN A 183 -10.47 13.16 -4.18
CA GLN A 183 -9.45 14.20 -4.12
C GLN A 183 -8.18 13.81 -4.86
N GLY A 184 -7.55 14.79 -5.51
CA GLY A 184 -6.22 14.62 -6.11
C GLY A 184 -6.25 13.87 -7.44
N THR A 185 -5.12 13.28 -7.79
CA THR A 185 -4.96 12.55 -9.06
C THR A 185 -5.61 11.16 -8.97
N TYR A 186 -6.24 10.73 -10.05
CA TYR A 186 -6.86 9.40 -10.16
C TYR A 186 -5.85 8.38 -10.68
N GLY A 187 -6.03 7.12 -10.27
CA GLY A 187 -5.36 6.00 -10.92
C GLY A 187 -5.95 5.69 -12.30
N ASP A 188 -5.29 4.81 -13.03
CA ASP A 188 -5.76 4.23 -14.28
C ASP A 188 -5.94 2.70 -14.19
N MET A 189 -5.44 2.09 -13.11
CA MET A 189 -5.44 0.66 -12.91
C MET A 189 -6.06 0.30 -11.56
N MET A 190 -7.26 -0.28 -11.62
CA MET A 190 -7.88 -0.96 -10.48
C MET A 190 -7.29 -2.35 -10.35
N ILE A 191 -6.68 -2.61 -9.22
CA ILE A 191 -6.27 -3.91 -8.76
C ILE A 191 -7.41 -4.35 -7.85
N GLY A 192 -7.96 -5.56 -8.06
CA GLY A 192 -9.08 -6.15 -7.30
C GLY A 192 -10.28 -5.24 -7.01
N ALA A 193 -11.06 -5.59 -5.97
CA ALA A 193 -12.18 -4.79 -5.48
C ALA A 193 -11.73 -3.59 -4.62
N TRP A 194 -12.64 -2.72 -4.22
CA TRP A 194 -12.37 -1.65 -3.26
C TRP A 194 -11.93 -2.17 -1.87
N ASP A 195 -10.98 -1.48 -1.22
CA ASP A 195 -10.41 -1.84 0.08
C ASP A 195 -10.61 -0.78 1.18
N LEU A 196 -11.52 -1.07 2.11
CA LEU A 196 -11.78 -0.22 3.29
C LEU A 196 -10.53 -0.01 4.15
N ALA A 197 -9.67 -1.02 4.26
CA ALA A 197 -8.52 -1.01 5.16
C ALA A 197 -7.27 -0.39 4.53
N SER A 198 -7.32 0.01 3.27
CA SER A 198 -6.16 0.61 2.59
C SER A 198 -5.69 1.85 3.33
N ILE A 199 -4.37 2.00 3.41
CA ILE A 199 -3.74 3.23 3.91
C ILE A 199 -4.13 4.44 3.06
N MET A 200 -4.49 4.22 1.79
CA MET A 200 -4.88 5.26 0.82
C MET A 200 -6.36 5.62 0.87
N ASN A 201 -7.13 5.09 1.83
CA ASN A 201 -8.58 5.26 1.89
C ASN A 201 -8.99 6.21 3.02
N TYR A 202 -9.62 7.33 2.70
CA TYR A 202 -10.13 8.26 3.72
C TYR A 202 -11.31 7.70 4.52
N CYS A 203 -12.01 6.71 3.98
CA CYS A 203 -13.10 6.02 4.67
C CYS A 203 -12.61 4.94 5.64
N ASN A 204 -11.30 4.72 5.76
CA ASN A 204 -10.73 3.80 6.73
C ASN A 204 -11.06 4.28 8.15
N PRO A 205 -11.70 3.46 9.01
CA PRO A 205 -11.99 3.85 10.39
C PRO A 205 -10.73 4.12 11.22
N ASP A 206 -9.62 3.49 10.84
CA ASP A 206 -8.29 3.79 11.35
C ASP A 206 -7.64 4.82 10.43
N TRP A 207 -7.35 6.01 10.95
CA TRP A 207 -6.79 7.11 10.14
C TRP A 207 -5.47 6.69 9.47
N ASN A 208 -5.49 6.65 8.13
CA ASN A 208 -4.42 6.10 7.28
C ASN A 208 -3.98 4.70 7.73
N GLY A 209 -4.92 3.82 8.09
CA GLY A 209 -4.64 2.43 8.49
C GLY A 209 -3.70 2.30 9.69
N ASN A 210 -3.66 3.28 10.60
CA ASN A 210 -2.64 3.36 11.66
C ASN A 210 -1.19 3.36 11.15
N GLY A 211 -0.96 3.85 9.93
CA GLY A 211 0.33 3.82 9.23
C GLY A 211 0.74 2.45 8.71
N GLN A 212 -0.17 1.47 8.74
CA GLN A 212 0.07 0.10 8.27
C GLN A 212 -0.53 -0.11 6.88
N LEU A 213 0.17 -0.89 6.07
CA LEU A 213 -0.32 -1.32 4.77
C LEU A 213 -1.36 -2.42 4.95
N SER A 214 -2.48 -2.33 4.24
CA SER A 214 -3.38 -3.47 4.11
C SER A 214 -2.73 -4.56 3.24
N ALA A 215 -3.26 -5.79 3.29
CA ALA A 215 -2.77 -6.87 2.44
C ALA A 215 -2.83 -6.51 0.94
N THR A 216 -3.81 -5.71 0.58
CA THR A 216 -4.05 -5.12 -0.73
C THR A 216 -2.94 -4.14 -1.13
N ASP A 217 -2.63 -3.18 -0.26
CA ASP A 217 -1.59 -2.19 -0.49
C ASP A 217 -0.24 -2.89 -0.76
N VAL A 218 0.04 -3.95 0.01
CA VAL A 218 1.23 -4.78 -0.17
C VAL A 218 1.26 -5.44 -1.55
N VAL A 219 0.17 -6.07 -1.99
CA VAL A 219 0.18 -6.70 -3.33
C VAL A 219 0.31 -5.67 -4.44
N MET A 220 -0.39 -4.53 -4.34
CA MET A 220 -0.24 -3.44 -5.30
C MET A 220 1.21 -2.95 -5.36
N ALA A 221 1.85 -2.73 -4.21
CA ALA A 221 3.26 -2.34 -4.15
C ALA A 221 4.17 -3.38 -4.80
N GLN A 222 3.96 -4.67 -4.51
CA GLN A 222 4.75 -5.75 -5.08
C GLN A 222 4.51 -5.95 -6.59
N MET A 223 3.32 -5.64 -7.09
CA MET A 223 3.02 -5.69 -8.52
C MET A 223 3.88 -4.69 -9.31
N PHE A 224 4.08 -3.48 -8.78
CA PHE A 224 4.84 -2.43 -9.47
C PHE A 224 6.33 -2.40 -9.14
N TYR A 225 6.70 -2.78 -7.92
CA TYR A 225 8.08 -2.65 -7.42
C TYR A 225 8.74 -3.98 -7.07
N GLY A 226 8.03 -5.11 -7.24
CA GLY A 226 8.52 -6.44 -6.87
C GLY A 226 8.39 -6.74 -5.37
N PRO A 227 8.61 -8.00 -4.95
CA PRO A 227 8.65 -8.36 -3.54
C PRO A 227 9.84 -7.69 -2.83
N PRO A 228 9.83 -7.61 -1.49
CA PRO A 228 11.01 -7.23 -0.72
C PRO A 228 12.23 -8.04 -1.16
N PRO A 229 13.43 -7.44 -1.21
CA PRO A 229 14.65 -8.18 -1.47
C PRO A 229 14.72 -9.37 -0.50
N SER A 230 14.80 -10.59 -1.05
CA SER A 230 15.03 -11.75 -0.21
C SER A 230 16.35 -11.52 0.53
N VAL A 231 16.32 -11.56 1.86
CA VAL A 231 17.55 -11.74 2.65
C VAL A 231 18.15 -13.03 2.11
N GLN A 232 19.18 -12.95 1.29
CA GLN A 232 19.93 -14.14 0.91
C GLN A 232 20.36 -14.77 2.22
N ALA A 233 19.78 -15.93 2.52
CA ALA A 233 20.24 -16.75 3.62
C ALA A 233 21.74 -16.90 3.41
N VAL A 234 22.51 -16.25 4.28
CA VAL A 234 23.95 -16.42 4.35
C VAL A 234 24.13 -17.90 4.64
N THR A 235 24.33 -18.67 3.59
CA THR A 235 24.84 -20.03 3.69
C THR A 235 26.28 -19.84 4.14
N GLN A 236 26.45 -19.74 5.45
CA GLN A 236 27.72 -20.00 6.10
C GLN A 236 28.11 -21.44 5.73
N THR A 237 28.84 -21.57 4.64
CA THR A 237 29.84 -22.61 4.53
C THR A 237 31.07 -22.05 5.21
N ALA A 238 31.17 -22.32 6.52
CA ALA A 238 32.41 -22.14 7.25
C ALA A 238 33.46 -23.15 6.71
N PRO A 239 34.74 -22.77 6.65
CA PRO A 239 35.83 -23.60 6.14
C PRO A 239 36.10 -24.84 6.98
#